data_AF-A0A2A9NA98-F1
#
_entry.id   AF-A0A2A9NA98-F1
#
_cell.length_a   1.000
_cell.length_b   1.000
_cell.length_c   1.000
_cell.angle_alpha   90.00
_cell.angle_beta   90.00
_cell.angle_gamma   90.00
#
_symmetry.space_group_name_H-M   'P 1'
#
loop_
_entity.id
_entity.type
_entity.pdbx_description
1 polymer ?
#
loop_
_entity_poly.entity_id
_entity_poly.type
_entity_poly.pdbx_seq_one_letter_code
_entity_poly.pdbx_strand_id
1 'polypeptide(L)'
;MDLPHIYSNIHSSDAQPPRFSELFRGLTLQLGNETTLELKSILSRQHALLGRGTCVIQASGPEDWTNKYGSNLVAKISFPPAITKPEGEILQAIIDIAKKKKQLWVLNRLPDYIHHERVEWDHGNSGLQKRLVSLLQELSNIPYEERKLEILVLRELSPITNLVSTKTLAPAIRDIFKCYRWLYNEAKLMHRDVSTENIM
;
A
#
# COMPACT_ATOMS: atom_id res chain seq x y z
N MET A 1 -44.40 25.01 9.32
CA MET A 1 -44.33 23.55 9.07
C MET A 1 -42.92 23.14 9.43
N ASP A 2 -42.74 22.83 10.71
CA ASP A 2 -41.45 22.54 11.30
C ASP A 2 -41.15 21.05 11.13
N LEU A 3 -40.02 20.75 10.48
CA LEU A 3 -39.49 19.39 10.39
C LEU A 3 -38.91 18.99 11.76
N PRO A 4 -39.25 17.82 12.31
CA PRO A 4 -38.71 17.40 13.59
C PRO A 4 -37.23 17.06 13.43
N HIS A 5 -36.39 17.69 14.27
CA HIS A 5 -34.99 17.35 14.46
C HIS A 5 -34.87 15.91 15.01
N ILE A 6 -34.66 14.94 14.12
CA ILE A 6 -34.25 13.59 14.51
C ILE A 6 -32.73 13.54 14.47
N TYR A 7 -32.09 14.20 15.44
CA TYR A 7 -30.75 13.83 15.90
C TYR A 7 -30.82 13.72 17.42
N SER A 8 -31.45 12.63 17.88
CA SER A 8 -31.40 12.24 19.28
C SER A 8 -29.98 11.73 19.58
N ASN A 9 -29.33 12.43 20.50
CA ASN A 9 -28.06 12.08 21.12
C ASN A 9 -27.95 10.59 21.46
N ILE A 10 -26.95 9.92 20.88
CA ILE A 10 -26.31 8.74 21.49
C ILE A 10 -24.83 9.11 21.69
N HIS A 11 -24.59 10.04 22.62
CA HIS A 11 -23.30 10.13 23.29
C HIS A 11 -23.42 9.37 24.60
N SER A 12 -23.09 8.07 24.55
CA SER A 12 -22.83 7.27 25.74
C SER A 12 -21.74 6.23 25.44
N SER A 13 -20.50 6.69 25.47
CA SER A 13 -19.43 6.02 26.19
C SER A 13 -18.25 6.97 26.31
N ASP A 14 -17.67 7.06 27.51
CA ASP A 14 -16.41 7.73 27.83
C ASP A 14 -15.20 7.04 27.16
N ALA A 15 -15.35 6.59 25.92
CA ALA A 15 -14.26 6.13 25.10
C ALA A 15 -13.68 7.36 24.40
N GLN A 16 -12.46 7.73 24.78
CA GLN A 16 -11.62 8.58 23.93
C GLN A 16 -11.66 7.99 22.51
N PRO A 17 -11.92 8.79 21.46
CA PRO A 17 -11.92 8.26 20.10
C PRO A 17 -10.57 7.55 19.87
N PRO A 18 -10.58 6.35 19.25
CA PRO A 18 -9.34 5.61 19.03
C PRO A 18 -8.35 6.53 18.34
N ARG A 19 -7.09 6.50 18.80
CA ARG A 19 -6.01 7.24 18.14
C ARG A 19 -6.06 6.84 16.66
N PHE A 20 -5.88 7.80 15.74
CA PHE A 20 -6.01 7.52 14.30
C PHE A 20 -5.13 6.35 13.84
N SER A 21 -3.97 6.16 14.48
CA SER A 21 -3.09 5.01 14.27
C SER A 21 -3.73 3.64 14.53
N GLU A 22 -4.85 3.58 15.24
CA GLU A 22 -5.58 2.37 15.63
C GLU A 22 -6.91 2.22 14.89
N LEU A 23 -7.19 3.08 13.89
CA LEU A 23 -8.46 3.10 13.14
C LEU A 23 -8.86 1.72 12.58
N PHE A 24 -7.87 0.94 12.14
CA PHE A 24 -8.09 -0.38 11.54
C PHE A 24 -7.80 -1.53 12.51
N ARG A 25 -7.43 -1.26 13.76
CA ARG A 25 -7.02 -2.31 14.70
C ARG A 25 -8.19 -3.25 14.99
N GLY A 26 -7.94 -4.55 14.82
CA GLY A 26 -8.93 -5.61 15.08
C GLY A 26 -9.92 -5.81 13.93
N LEU A 27 -9.80 -5.04 12.84
CA LEU A 27 -10.54 -5.31 11.62
C LEU A 27 -9.85 -6.41 10.82
N THR A 28 -10.66 -7.17 10.08
CA THR A 28 -10.17 -8.16 9.14
C THR A 28 -10.26 -7.64 7.72
N LEU A 29 -9.20 -7.89 6.94
CA LEU A 29 -9.17 -7.63 5.50
C LEU A 29 -9.18 -8.97 4.78
N GLN A 30 -10.29 -9.26 4.10
CA GLN A 30 -10.41 -10.42 3.23
C GLN A 30 -9.87 -10.08 1.84
N LEU A 31 -8.89 -10.86 1.40
CA LEU A 31 -8.28 -10.76 0.08
C LEU A 31 -9.05 -11.64 -0.92
N GLY A 32 -8.92 -11.36 -2.21
CA GLY A 32 -9.58 -12.08 -3.30
C GLY A 32 -9.14 -13.54 -3.45
N ASN A 33 -8.05 -13.96 -2.81
CA ASN A 33 -7.63 -15.36 -2.69
C ASN A 33 -8.17 -16.05 -1.43
N GLU A 34 -9.22 -15.51 -0.82
CA GLU A 34 -9.87 -15.98 0.42
C GLU A 34 -8.98 -15.91 1.67
N THR A 35 -7.76 -15.38 1.56
CA THR A 35 -6.89 -15.14 2.72
C THR A 35 -7.43 -13.98 3.54
N THR A 36 -7.41 -14.11 4.86
CA THR A 36 -7.81 -13.05 5.77
C THR A 36 -6.60 -12.51 6.53
N LEU A 37 -6.44 -11.19 6.54
CA LEU A 37 -5.45 -10.49 7.33
C LEU A 37 -6.11 -9.83 8.53
N GLU A 38 -5.48 -9.92 9.70
CA GLU A 38 -5.85 -9.11 10.86
C GLU A 38 -5.09 -7.79 10.82
N LEU A 39 -5.80 -6.68 10.69
CA LEU A 39 -5.22 -5.34 10.64
C LEU A 39 -4.91 -4.82 12.05
N LYS A 40 -3.77 -4.15 12.19
CA LYS A 40 -3.25 -3.57 13.43
C LYS A 40 -3.13 -2.04 13.29
N SER A 41 -1.96 -1.49 13.59
CA SER A 41 -1.72 -0.05 13.55
C SER A 41 -1.35 0.45 12.16
N ILE A 42 -1.77 1.67 11.85
CA ILE A 42 -1.29 2.42 10.68
C ILE A 42 0.17 2.81 10.94
N LEU A 43 1.07 2.38 10.05
CA LEU A 43 2.50 2.70 10.09
C LEU A 43 2.81 3.99 9.35
N SER A 44 2.16 4.20 8.20
CA SER A 44 2.35 5.38 7.37
C SER A 44 1.07 5.72 6.64
N ARG A 45 0.85 7.02 6.45
CA ARG A 45 -0.24 7.56 5.64
C ARG A 45 0.26 8.79 4.92
N GLN A 46 0.09 8.80 3.60
CA GLN A 46 0.26 10.01 2.85
C GLN A 46 -0.93 10.93 3.11
N HIS A 47 -0.67 12.10 3.70
CA HIS A 47 -1.65 13.17 3.86
C HIS A 47 -1.95 13.80 2.50
N ALA A 48 -2.73 13.09 1.68
CA ALA A 48 -3.35 13.61 0.48
C ALA A 48 -4.87 13.69 0.69
N LEU A 49 -5.58 14.08 -0.37
CA LEU A 49 -7.04 13.94 -0.47
C LEU A 49 -7.47 12.56 0.05
N LEU A 50 -8.49 12.54 0.91
CA LEU A 50 -9.09 11.30 1.42
C LEU A 50 -9.43 10.39 0.22
N GLY A 51 -8.91 9.15 0.24
CA GLY A 51 -9.07 8.20 -0.86
C GLY A 51 -8.06 8.31 -2.01
N ARG A 52 -7.03 9.15 -1.92
CA ARG A 52 -5.91 9.19 -2.90
C ARG A 52 -4.54 8.86 -2.31
N GLY A 53 -4.39 8.98 -0.99
CA GLY A 53 -3.13 8.71 -0.32
C GLY A 53 -2.91 7.20 -0.10
N THR A 54 -1.65 6.78 -0.20
CA THR A 54 -1.23 5.45 0.26
C THR A 54 -1.37 5.37 1.78
N CYS A 55 -1.95 4.26 2.26
CA CYS A 55 -2.01 3.90 3.66
C CYS A 55 -1.28 2.57 3.85
N VAL A 56 -0.30 2.53 4.75
CA VAL A 56 0.45 1.32 5.11
C VAL A 56 0.02 0.91 6.51
N ILE A 57 -0.55 -0.28 6.62
CA ILE A 57 -1.15 -0.81 7.84
C ILE A 57 -0.41 -2.08 8.22
N GLN A 58 0.00 -2.19 9.47
CA GLN A 58 0.57 -3.44 9.96
C GLN A 58 -0.51 -4.53 10.00
N ALA A 59 -0.14 -5.76 9.66
CA ALA A 59 -1.06 -6.89 9.60
C ALA A 59 -0.44 -8.18 10.16
N SER A 60 -1.31 -9.08 10.63
CA SER A 60 -0.99 -10.51 10.80
C SER A 60 -1.59 -11.28 9.62
N GLY A 61 -0.84 -12.24 9.09
CA GLY A 61 -1.31 -13.17 8.08
C GLY A 61 -1.62 -14.56 8.64
N PRO A 62 -2.07 -15.49 7.78
CA PRO A 62 -2.22 -16.89 8.14
C PRO A 62 -0.88 -17.54 8.56
N GLU A 63 -0.96 -18.72 9.15
CA GLU A 63 0.19 -19.43 9.71
C GLU A 63 1.27 -19.76 8.66
N ASP A 64 0.87 -20.13 7.44
CA ASP A 64 1.77 -20.42 6.33
C ASP A 64 2.57 -19.18 5.89
N TRP A 65 1.95 -18.00 5.86
CA TRP A 65 2.63 -16.75 5.58
C TRP A 65 3.57 -16.37 6.72
N THR A 66 3.11 -16.54 7.96
CA THR A 66 3.89 -16.24 9.16
C THR A 66 5.14 -17.12 9.23
N ASN A 67 5.03 -18.41 8.93
CA ASN A 67 6.14 -19.35 8.92
C ASN A 67 7.16 -19.03 7.82
N LYS A 68 6.73 -18.48 6.68
CA LYS A 68 7.59 -18.21 5.53
C LYS A 68 8.23 -16.82 5.55
N TYR A 69 7.47 -15.79 5.93
CA TYR A 69 7.86 -14.38 5.82
C TYR A 69 8.02 -13.69 7.17
N GLY A 70 7.66 -14.36 8.27
CA GLY A 70 7.62 -13.80 9.62
C GLY A 70 6.24 -13.23 9.99
N SER A 71 6.08 -12.89 11.27
CA SER A 71 4.81 -12.43 11.85
C SER A 71 4.47 -10.97 11.56
N ASN A 72 5.44 -10.17 11.11
CA ASN A 72 5.27 -8.75 10.84
C ASN A 72 5.05 -8.53 9.35
N LEU A 73 3.78 -8.42 8.96
CA LEU A 73 3.37 -8.10 7.61
C LEU A 73 2.84 -6.66 7.54
N VAL A 74 2.80 -6.12 6.33
CA VAL A 74 2.13 -4.85 6.04
C VAL A 74 1.18 -5.01 4.87
N ALA A 75 -0.02 -4.45 5.04
CA ALA A 75 -0.99 -4.22 3.98
C ALA A 75 -0.89 -2.75 3.54
N LYS A 76 -0.40 -2.53 2.33
CA LYS A 76 -0.35 -1.23 1.67
C LYS A 76 -1.59 -1.08 0.80
N ILE A 77 -2.45 -0.14 1.19
CA ILE A 77 -3.70 0.20 0.50
C ILE A 77 -3.46 1.50 -0.28
N SER A 78 -3.77 1.50 -1.56
CA SER A 78 -3.60 2.67 -2.42
C SER A 78 -4.71 2.81 -3.46
N PHE A 79 -4.83 4.00 -4.03
CA PHE A 79 -5.83 4.33 -5.05
C PHE A 79 -5.17 4.96 -6.30
N PRO A 80 -4.32 4.21 -7.03
CA PRO A 80 -3.66 4.72 -8.22
C PRO A 80 -4.66 4.97 -9.37
N PRO A 81 -4.28 5.81 -10.36
CA PRO A 81 -4.97 5.89 -11.64
C PRO A 81 -5.09 4.51 -12.30
N ALA A 82 -6.23 4.23 -12.95
CA ALA A 82 -6.49 2.96 -13.61
C ALA A 82 -5.49 2.67 -14.74
N ILE A 83 -4.96 3.72 -15.38
CA ILE A 83 -3.94 3.63 -16.44
C ILE A 83 -2.55 3.24 -15.91
N THR A 84 -2.31 3.38 -14.61
CA THR A 84 -1.00 3.12 -14.00
C THR A 84 -0.79 1.62 -13.82
N LYS A 85 0.39 1.15 -14.21
CA LYS A 85 0.80 -0.23 -13.98
C LYS A 85 0.83 -0.51 -12.46
N PRO A 86 0.17 -1.58 -11.97
CA PRO A 86 0.17 -1.90 -10.55
C PRO A 86 1.58 -2.12 -9.99
N GLU A 87 1.80 -1.72 -8.75
CA GLU A 87 3.09 -1.85 -8.07
C GLU A 87 3.47 -3.33 -7.90
N GLY A 88 2.50 -4.18 -7.57
CA GLY A 88 2.71 -5.63 -7.48
C GLY A 88 3.18 -6.25 -8.79
N GLU A 89 2.67 -5.80 -9.94
CA GLU A 89 3.13 -6.27 -11.25
C GLU A 89 4.55 -5.80 -11.58
N ILE A 90 4.91 -4.59 -11.17
CA ILE A 90 6.27 -4.06 -11.34
C ILE A 90 7.25 -4.88 -10.51
N LEU A 91 6.91 -5.15 -9.24
CA LEU A 91 7.73 -5.98 -8.34
C LEU A 91 7.89 -7.40 -8.88
N GLN A 92 6.80 -8.03 -9.33
CA GLN A 92 6.86 -9.37 -9.90
C GLN A 92 7.76 -9.42 -11.15
N ALA A 93 7.64 -8.43 -12.04
CA ALA A 93 8.50 -8.35 -13.22
C ALA A 93 10.00 -8.21 -12.86
N ILE A 94 10.32 -7.41 -11.84
CA ILE A 94 11.69 -7.29 -11.31
C ILE A 94 12.20 -8.65 -10.81
N ILE A 95 11.39 -9.35 -10.01
CA ILE A 95 11.72 -10.66 -9.45
C ILE A 95 12.00 -11.66 -10.58
N ASP A 96 11.16 -11.67 -11.62
CA ASP A 96 11.29 -12.59 -12.75
C ASP A 96 12.57 -12.33 -13.56
N ILE A 97 12.94 -11.05 -13.76
CA ILE A 97 14.20 -10.68 -14.41
C ILE A 97 15.40 -11.17 -13.58
N ALA A 98 15.39 -10.96 -12.26
CA ALA A 98 16.46 -11.39 -11.37
C ALA A 98 16.60 -12.92 -11.34
N LYS A 99 15.47 -13.66 -11.30
CA LYS A 99 15.44 -15.13 -11.40
C LYS A 99 15.99 -15.62 -12.73
N LYS A 100 15.53 -15.05 -13.86
CA LYS A 100 15.99 -15.41 -15.21
C LYS A 100 17.50 -15.21 -15.36
N LYS A 101 18.03 -14.14 -14.79
CA LYS A 101 19.48 -13.84 -14.79
C LYS A 101 20.26 -14.59 -13.70
N LYS A 102 19.61 -15.38 -12.85
CA LYS A 102 20.20 -16.10 -11.72
C LYS A 102 20.98 -15.19 -10.75
N GLN A 103 20.50 -13.96 -10.57
CA GLN A 103 21.17 -12.94 -9.77
C GLN A 103 20.66 -12.96 -8.33
N LEU A 104 21.12 -13.95 -7.56
CA LEU A 104 20.69 -14.19 -6.18
C LEU A 104 20.92 -12.98 -5.26
N TRP A 105 21.98 -12.20 -5.49
CA TRP A 105 22.26 -11.00 -4.70
C TRP A 105 21.16 -9.94 -4.79
N VAL A 106 20.47 -9.84 -5.94
CA VAL A 106 19.34 -8.91 -6.13
C VAL A 106 18.11 -9.45 -5.42
N LEU A 107 17.82 -10.74 -5.60
CA LEU A 107 16.70 -11.40 -4.93
C LEU A 107 16.77 -11.25 -3.41
N ASN A 108 17.96 -11.34 -2.84
CA ASN A 108 18.21 -11.14 -1.39
C ASN A 108 18.13 -9.68 -0.92
N ARG A 109 17.80 -8.73 -1.81
CA ARG A 109 17.67 -7.29 -1.53
C ARG A 109 16.30 -6.74 -1.91
N LEU A 110 15.47 -7.52 -2.60
CA LEU A 110 14.10 -7.14 -2.88
C LEU A 110 13.22 -7.35 -1.64
N PRO A 111 12.15 -6.56 -1.47
CA PRO A 111 11.17 -6.81 -0.43
C PRO A 111 10.57 -8.22 -0.60
N ASP A 112 10.27 -8.88 0.51
CA ASP A 112 9.51 -10.12 0.52
C ASP A 112 8.06 -9.80 0.06
N TYR A 113 7.81 -10.00 -1.23
CA TYR A 113 6.53 -9.78 -1.88
C TYR A 113 5.61 -10.99 -1.71
N ILE A 114 4.46 -10.79 -1.09
CA ILE A 114 3.56 -11.88 -0.65
C ILE A 114 2.32 -11.95 -1.53
N HIS A 115 1.61 -10.84 -1.69
CA HIS A 115 0.35 -10.79 -2.40
C HIS A 115 0.11 -9.41 -3.00
N HIS A 116 -0.61 -9.35 -4.11
CA HIS A 116 -1.14 -8.14 -4.69
C HIS A 116 -2.48 -8.43 -5.35
N GLU A 117 -3.42 -7.52 -5.18
CA GLU A 117 -4.66 -7.51 -5.92
C GLU A 117 -5.14 -6.10 -6.20
N ARG A 118 -5.91 -6.00 -7.28
CA ARG A 118 -6.62 -4.78 -7.67
C ARG A 118 -8.10 -5.05 -7.49
N VAL A 119 -8.70 -4.37 -6.52
CA VAL A 119 -10.10 -4.57 -6.13
C VAL A 119 -11.00 -3.80 -7.09
N GLU A 120 -11.93 -4.51 -7.71
CA GLU A 120 -13.07 -3.90 -8.36
C GLU A 120 -14.08 -3.47 -7.29
N TRP A 121 -14.07 -2.18 -6.95
CA TRP A 121 -14.94 -1.63 -5.90
C TRP A 121 -16.15 -0.86 -6.46
N ASP A 122 -16.19 -0.62 -7.78
CA ASP A 122 -17.18 0.22 -8.43
C ASP A 122 -17.97 -0.57 -9.48
N HIS A 123 -18.87 -1.45 -9.04
CA HIS A 123 -19.63 -2.33 -9.92
C HIS A 123 -20.79 -1.61 -10.62
N GLY A 124 -20.91 -1.80 -11.94
CA GLY A 124 -22.12 -1.50 -12.71
C GLY A 124 -22.29 -0.03 -13.11
N ASN A 125 -23.49 0.35 -13.54
CA ASN A 125 -23.81 1.70 -14.03
C ASN A 125 -24.19 2.70 -12.92
N SER A 126 -24.23 2.25 -11.66
CA SER A 126 -24.57 3.06 -10.48
C SER A 126 -23.37 3.35 -9.57
N GLY A 127 -22.17 2.96 -9.99
CA GLY A 127 -20.93 3.14 -9.26
C GLY A 127 -20.63 4.59 -8.87
N LEU A 128 -20.02 4.81 -7.71
CA LEU A 128 -19.60 6.11 -7.19
C LEU A 128 -18.73 6.88 -8.18
N GLN A 129 -17.76 6.22 -8.83
CA GLN A 129 -16.90 6.91 -9.80
C GLN A 129 -17.65 7.24 -11.07
N LYS A 130 -18.50 6.34 -11.58
CA LYS A 130 -19.33 6.65 -12.75
C LYS A 130 -20.28 7.82 -12.52
N ARG A 131 -20.94 7.89 -11.36
CA ARG A 131 -21.78 9.03 -11.00
C ARG A 131 -20.97 10.33 -10.91
N LEU A 132 -19.77 10.26 -10.33
CA LEU A 132 -18.86 11.40 -10.26
C LEU A 132 -18.41 11.85 -11.65
N VAL A 133 -18.10 10.92 -12.55
CA VAL A 133 -17.77 11.19 -13.95
C VAL A 133 -18.92 11.93 -14.63
N SER A 134 -20.14 11.40 -14.54
CA SER A 134 -21.33 12.02 -15.14
C SER A 134 -21.54 13.44 -14.62
N LEU A 135 -21.45 13.65 -13.31
CA LEU A 135 -21.59 14.97 -12.69
C LEU A 135 -20.51 15.96 -13.19
N LEU A 136 -19.24 15.53 -13.24
CA LEU A 136 -18.13 16.38 -13.67
C LEU A 136 -18.22 16.74 -15.16
N GLN A 137 -18.68 15.80 -15.99
CA GLN A 137 -18.95 16.01 -17.41
C GLN A 137 -20.09 17.02 -17.60
N GLU A 138 -21.22 16.84 -16.90
CA GLU A 138 -22.39 17.71 -16.99
C GLU A 138 -22.10 19.15 -16.52
N LEU A 139 -21.39 19.32 -15.40
CA LEU A 139 -21.22 20.63 -14.78
C LEU A 139 -20.08 21.46 -15.37
N SER A 140 -19.03 20.81 -15.86
CA SER A 140 -17.74 21.48 -16.03
C SER A 140 -16.85 20.92 -17.14
N ASN A 141 -17.29 19.85 -17.83
CA ASN A 141 -16.51 19.13 -18.83
C ASN A 141 -15.08 18.80 -18.36
N ILE A 142 -14.92 18.57 -17.05
CA ILE A 142 -13.61 18.27 -16.45
C ILE A 142 -13.31 16.80 -16.67
N PRO A 143 -12.13 16.45 -17.24
CA PRO A 143 -11.73 15.06 -17.38
C PRO A 143 -11.53 14.42 -16.01
N TYR A 144 -12.16 13.28 -15.78
CA TYR A 144 -11.98 12.47 -14.58
C TYR A 144 -10.98 11.34 -14.83
N GLU A 145 -9.99 11.24 -13.97
CA GLU A 145 -9.03 10.12 -13.96
C GLU A 145 -9.58 8.99 -13.09
N GLU A 146 -10.07 7.93 -13.73
CA GLU A 146 -10.54 6.72 -13.03
C GLU A 146 -9.45 6.14 -12.15
N ARG A 147 -9.83 5.67 -10.95
CA ARG A 147 -8.91 5.07 -9.98
C ARG A 147 -9.33 3.67 -9.60
N LYS A 148 -8.36 2.83 -9.27
CA LYS A 148 -8.60 1.47 -8.78
C LYS A 148 -8.05 1.34 -7.36
N LEU A 149 -8.75 0.61 -6.52
CA LEU A 149 -8.25 0.23 -5.20
C LEU A 149 -7.20 -0.88 -5.40
N GLU A 150 -6.02 -0.70 -4.84
CA GLU A 150 -4.92 -1.65 -4.93
C GLU A 150 -4.43 -2.01 -3.53
N ILE A 151 -4.31 -3.31 -3.27
CA ILE A 151 -3.83 -3.88 -2.02
C ILE A 151 -2.54 -4.64 -2.33
N LEU A 152 -1.47 -4.27 -1.64
CA LEU A 152 -0.17 -4.91 -1.73
C LEU A 152 0.23 -5.41 -0.34
N VAL A 153 0.55 -6.69 -0.21
CA VAL A 153 1.00 -7.31 1.04
C VAL A 153 2.48 -7.66 0.93
N LEU A 154 3.25 -7.16 1.89
CA LEU A 154 4.69 -7.34 1.99
C LEU A 154 5.05 -7.74 3.42
N ARG A 155 6.25 -8.26 3.61
CA ARG A 155 6.88 -8.25 4.94
C ARG A 155 7.15 -6.81 5.38
N GLU A 156 6.97 -6.53 6.67
CA GLU A 156 7.35 -5.25 7.26
C GLU A 156 8.87 -5.03 7.17
N LEU A 157 9.27 -3.86 6.64
CA LEU A 157 10.67 -3.44 6.55
C LEU A 157 10.92 -2.27 7.51
N SER A 158 12.17 -2.12 7.95
CA SER A 158 12.59 -1.02 8.83
C SER A 158 13.22 0.10 8.01
N PRO A 159 12.99 1.38 8.35
CA PRO A 159 13.61 2.50 7.64
C PRO A 159 15.14 2.50 7.83
N ILE A 160 15.87 3.02 6.83
CA ILE A 160 17.34 3.14 6.88
C ILE A 160 17.83 3.98 8.07
N THR A 161 16.99 4.90 8.55
CA THR A 161 17.29 5.76 9.70
C THR A 161 17.48 4.97 11.00
N ASN A 162 17.01 3.72 11.07
CA ASN A 162 17.29 2.82 12.19
C ASN A 162 18.75 2.33 12.21
N LEU A 163 19.49 2.44 11.11
CA LEU A 163 20.90 2.05 11.03
C LEU A 163 21.82 3.18 11.52
N VAL A 164 22.05 3.22 12.84
CA VAL A 164 22.88 4.27 13.48
C VAL A 164 24.40 3.99 13.42
N SER A 165 24.80 2.74 13.17
CA SER A 165 26.22 2.35 13.16
C SER A 165 26.80 2.46 11.74
N THR A 166 27.97 3.09 11.61
CA THR A 166 28.67 3.18 10.32
C THR A 166 28.99 1.80 9.73
N LYS A 167 29.22 0.79 10.59
CA LYS A 167 29.49 -0.59 10.17
C LYS A 167 28.30 -1.24 9.45
N THR A 168 27.06 -0.83 9.75
CA THR A 168 25.84 -1.36 9.12
C THR A 168 25.31 -0.42 8.03
N LEU A 169 25.40 0.89 8.24
CA LEU A 169 24.92 1.90 7.30
C LEU A 169 25.72 1.92 5.99
N ALA A 170 27.05 1.87 6.04
CA ALA A 170 27.88 1.98 4.84
C ALA A 170 27.64 0.80 3.85
N PRO A 171 27.60 -0.47 4.30
CA PRO A 171 27.20 -1.57 3.43
C PRO A 171 25.77 -1.43 2.88
N ALA A 172 24.81 -0.97 3.68
CA ALA A 172 23.42 -0.78 3.25
C ALA A 172 23.31 0.27 2.12
N ILE A 173 23.91 1.45 2.31
CA ILE A 173 23.95 2.51 1.29
C ILE A 173 24.57 1.99 -0.01
N ARG A 174 25.69 1.27 0.08
CA ARG A 174 26.34 0.68 -1.09
C ARG A 174 25.41 -0.30 -1.82
N ASP A 175 24.71 -1.16 -1.08
CA ASP A 175 23.79 -2.13 -1.65
C ASP A 175 22.57 -1.44 -2.30
N ILE A 176 22.07 -0.35 -1.73
CA ILE A 176 20.99 0.49 -2.31
C ILE A 176 21.41 1.05 -3.68
N PHE A 177 22.58 1.68 -3.79
CA PHE A 177 23.05 2.21 -5.08
C PHE A 177 23.29 1.11 -6.11
N LYS A 178 23.77 -0.07 -5.69
CA LYS A 178 23.88 -1.23 -6.56
C LYS A 178 22.50 -1.69 -7.06
N CYS A 179 21.50 -1.73 -6.19
CA CYS A 179 20.13 -2.08 -6.56
C CYS A 179 19.53 -1.06 -7.52
N TYR A 180 19.67 0.25 -7.27
CA TYR A 180 19.19 1.28 -8.20
C TYR A 180 19.84 1.20 -9.58
N ARG A 181 21.17 1.01 -9.62
CA ARG A 181 21.88 0.84 -10.89
C ARG A 181 21.41 -0.42 -11.63
N TRP A 182 21.16 -1.50 -10.90
CA TRP A 182 20.64 -2.74 -11.47
C TRP A 182 19.21 -2.55 -12.00
N LEU A 183 18.32 -1.90 -11.24
CA LEU A 183 16.95 -1.60 -11.67
C LEU A 183 16.95 -0.78 -12.97
N TYR A 184 17.83 0.23 -13.07
CA TYR A 184 17.96 1.04 -14.27
C TYR A 184 18.49 0.23 -15.46
N ASN A 185 19.59 -0.50 -15.28
CA ASN A 185 20.27 -1.20 -16.37
C ASN A 185 19.49 -2.43 -16.85
N GLU A 186 18.96 -3.23 -15.92
CA GLU A 186 18.41 -4.55 -16.19
C GLU A 186 16.88 -4.55 -16.24
N ALA A 187 16.22 -3.85 -15.32
CA ALA A 187 14.75 -3.79 -15.27
C ALA A 187 14.16 -2.59 -16.02
N LYS A 188 14.99 -1.65 -16.49
CA LYS A 188 14.58 -0.40 -17.14
C LYS A 188 13.64 0.45 -16.28
N LEU A 189 13.86 0.42 -14.97
CA LEU A 189 13.08 1.15 -13.98
C LEU A 189 13.94 2.20 -13.29
N MET A 190 13.37 3.40 -13.14
CA MET A 190 14.02 4.52 -12.46
C MET A 190 13.13 4.97 -11.30
N HIS A 191 13.64 4.81 -10.07
CA HIS A 191 13.02 5.40 -8.90
C HIS A 191 13.34 6.89 -8.88
N ARG A 192 12.32 7.74 -9.04
CA ARG A 192 12.50 9.20 -9.12
C ARG A 192 12.49 9.89 -7.75
N ASP A 193 12.07 9.18 -6.71
CA ASP A 193 11.85 9.74 -5.37
C ASP A 193 12.80 9.13 -4.33
N VAL A 194 14.10 9.36 -4.50
CA VAL A 194 15.11 8.81 -3.58
C VAL A 194 15.26 9.75 -2.37
N SER A 195 14.70 9.35 -1.24
CA SER A 195 14.72 10.08 0.03
C SER A 195 14.95 9.12 1.21
N THR A 196 15.32 9.64 2.38
CA THR A 196 15.49 8.81 3.60
C THR A 196 14.21 8.11 4.03
N GLU A 197 13.04 8.66 3.69
CA GLU A 197 11.73 8.09 3.98
C GLU A 197 11.36 6.93 3.05
N ASN A 198 11.97 6.86 1.87
CA ASN A 198 11.69 5.85 0.85
C ASN A 198 12.76 4.74 0.79
N ILE A 199 13.70 4.73 1.72
CA ILE A 199 14.77 3.73 1.81
C ILE A 199 14.58 2.91 3.08
N MET A 200 14.43 1.60 2.90
CA MET A 200 14.27 0.59 3.95
C MET A 200 15.33 -0.51 3.82
#